data_AF-A0A8J7I277-F1
#
_entry.id   AF-A0A8J7I277-F1
#
_cell.length_a   1.000
_cell.length_b   1.000
_cell.length_c   1.000
_cell.angle_alpha   90.00
_cell.angle_beta   90.00
_cell.angle_gamma   90.00
#
_symmetry.space_group_name_H-M   'P 1'
#
loop_
_entity.id
_entity.type
_entity.pdbx_description
1 polymer ?
#
loop_
_entity_poly.entity_id
_entity_poly.type
_entity_poly.pdbx_seq_one_letter_code
_entity_poly.pdbx_strand_id
1 'polypeptide(L)'
;MNDKYSLNTQKLAHLARSKRNTRGLRETAVEIGSVSPATLSRIENGRMPDMETFLALCDWLEVPPGELFKEIMEDEIKYRATPKGKQYIRSMQIEDIKTRLSNPITREQALLDTGEWVKETALYFGASPTTAYKIAATFVEGLEKDFT
;
A
#
# COMPACT_ATOMS: atom_id res chain seq x y z
N MET A 1 -8.40 19.97 29.78
CA MET A 1 -8.48 19.05 28.63
C MET A 1 -7.06 18.65 28.26
N ASN A 2 -6.73 17.37 28.42
CA ASN A 2 -5.44 16.79 28.01
C ASN A 2 -5.72 15.94 26.76
N ASP A 3 -6.08 16.60 25.67
CA ASP A 3 -6.39 15.92 24.42
C ASP A 3 -5.05 15.58 23.77
N LYS A 4 -4.60 14.34 24.00
CA LYS A 4 -3.42 13.80 23.34
C LYS A 4 -3.85 13.33 21.96
N TYR A 5 -3.11 13.74 20.94
CA TYR A 5 -3.33 13.35 19.56
C TYR A 5 -2.22 12.38 19.12
N SER A 6 -2.56 11.38 18.29
CA SER A 6 -1.55 10.59 17.55
C SER A 6 -1.83 10.60 16.07
N LEU A 7 -0.76 10.56 15.29
CA LEU A 7 -0.85 10.39 13.84
C LEU A 7 -1.38 8.98 13.52
N ASN A 8 -2.44 8.92 12.75
CA ASN A 8 -3.03 7.69 12.24
C ASN A 8 -2.23 7.20 11.02
N THR A 9 -1.16 6.45 11.28
CA THR A 9 -0.27 5.93 10.22
C THR A 9 -0.98 4.98 9.25
N GLN A 10 -2.04 4.29 9.67
CA GLN A 10 -2.82 3.40 8.81
C GLN A 10 -3.66 4.20 7.80
N LYS A 11 -4.28 5.29 8.24
CA LYS A 11 -5.00 6.22 7.34
C LYS A 11 -4.04 6.82 6.32
N LEU A 12 -2.88 7.30 6.76
CA LEU A 12 -1.84 7.83 5.86
C LEU A 12 -1.38 6.77 4.84
N ALA A 13 -1.09 5.54 5.30
CA ALA A 13 -0.69 4.44 4.44
C ALA A 13 -1.73 4.09 3.37
N HIS A 14 -3.01 4.08 3.77
CA HIS A 14 -4.12 3.80 2.86
C HIS A 14 -4.25 4.91 1.80
N LEU A 15 -4.24 6.18 2.21
CA LEU A 15 -4.30 7.31 1.28
C LEU A 15 -3.13 7.31 0.29
N ALA A 16 -1.91 7.04 0.78
CA ALA A 16 -0.71 6.94 -0.05
C ALA A 16 -0.84 5.85 -1.12
N ARG A 17 -1.28 4.64 -0.74
CA ARG A 17 -1.50 3.55 -1.69
C ARG A 17 -2.62 3.87 -2.68
N SER A 18 -3.72 4.46 -2.22
CA SER A 18 -4.86 4.79 -3.07
C SER A 18 -4.51 5.86 -4.11
N LYS A 19 -3.77 6.92 -3.71
CA LYS A 19 -3.31 7.94 -4.67
C LYS A 19 -2.26 7.37 -5.62
N ARG A 20 -1.33 6.52 -5.13
CA ARG A 20 -0.34 5.85 -5.98
C ARG A 20 -0.99 4.92 -7.01
N ASN A 21 -2.01 4.17 -6.60
CA ASN A 21 -2.67 3.15 -7.41
C ASN A 21 -1.65 2.11 -7.94
N THR A 22 -1.67 1.80 -9.23
CA THR A 22 -0.77 0.83 -9.88
C THR A 22 0.63 1.37 -10.15
N ARG A 23 0.88 2.66 -9.86
CA ARG A 23 2.18 3.30 -10.08
C ARG A 23 3.28 2.68 -9.21
N GLY A 24 4.48 2.58 -9.76
CA GLY A 24 5.66 2.09 -9.07
C GLY A 24 6.11 3.00 -7.92
N LEU A 25 6.75 2.40 -6.91
CA LEU A 25 7.29 3.16 -5.77
C LEU A 25 8.38 4.15 -6.17
N ARG A 26 9.14 3.86 -7.23
CA ARG A 26 10.24 4.71 -7.70
C ARG A 26 9.75 5.99 -8.37
N GLU A 27 8.81 5.87 -9.30
CA GLU A 27 8.20 7.02 -9.97
C GLU A 27 7.44 7.91 -8.98
N THR A 28 6.69 7.29 -8.07
CA THR A 28 5.94 8.03 -7.03
C THR A 28 6.86 8.75 -6.06
N ALA A 29 7.98 8.14 -5.67
CA ALA A 29 8.99 8.77 -4.85
C ALA A 29 9.59 10.03 -5.51
N VAL A 30 9.82 9.99 -6.82
CA VAL A 30 10.30 11.14 -7.59
C VAL A 30 9.25 12.25 -7.66
N GLU A 31 7.98 11.89 -7.84
CA GLU A 31 6.86 12.85 -7.84
C GLU A 31 6.70 13.57 -6.50
N ILE A 32 6.84 12.85 -5.38
CA ILE A 32 6.83 13.44 -4.04
C ILE A 32 8.11 14.28 -3.80
N GLY A 33 9.21 13.93 -4.47
CA GLY A 33 10.50 14.64 -4.45
C GLY A 33 11.35 14.39 -3.20
N SER A 34 10.75 14.48 -2.02
CA SER A 34 11.48 14.43 -0.73
C SER A 34 11.56 13.04 -0.10
N VAL A 35 11.09 12.00 -0.79
CA VAL A 35 10.88 10.66 -0.21
C VAL A 35 11.56 9.61 -1.06
N SER A 36 12.36 8.74 -0.44
CA SER A 36 12.96 7.59 -1.14
C SER A 36 11.92 6.48 -1.38
N PRO A 37 12.09 5.62 -2.40
CA PRO A 37 11.19 4.48 -2.64
C PRO A 37 11.09 3.53 -1.44
N ALA A 38 12.19 3.35 -0.70
CA ALA A 38 12.24 2.54 0.51
C ALA A 38 11.46 3.20 1.66
N THR A 39 11.56 4.52 1.80
CA THR A 39 10.79 5.31 2.78
C THR A 39 9.30 5.22 2.48
N LEU A 40 8.91 5.40 1.22
CA LEU A 40 7.51 5.27 0.78
C LEU A 40 6.96 3.88 1.07
N SER A 41 7.72 2.82 0.78
CA SER A 41 7.34 1.44 1.11
C SER A 41 7.11 1.23 2.63
N ARG A 42 7.97 1.81 3.48
CA ARG A 42 7.80 1.72 4.94
C ARG A 42 6.52 2.42 5.40
N ILE A 43 6.23 3.58 4.85
CA ILE A 43 5.05 4.38 5.20
C ILE A 43 3.78 3.67 4.76
N GLU A 44 3.75 3.12 3.55
CA GLU A 44 2.65 2.28 3.09
C GLU A 44 2.47 1.05 3.98
N ASN A 45 3.53 0.53 4.59
CA ASN A 45 3.46 -0.53 5.58
C ASN A 45 3.10 -0.05 7.00
N GLY A 46 2.65 1.20 7.15
CA GLY A 46 2.16 1.77 8.40
C GLY A 46 3.25 2.21 9.38
N ARG A 47 4.49 2.37 8.90
CA ARG A 47 5.59 2.92 9.71
C ARG A 47 5.47 4.42 9.85
N MET A 48 5.98 4.94 10.96
CA MET A 48 5.96 6.36 11.29
C MET A 48 6.93 7.13 10.37
N PRO A 49 6.47 8.06 9.53
CA PRO A 49 7.37 9.00 8.86
C PRO A 49 7.99 10.00 9.84
N ASP A 50 9.13 10.59 9.45
CA ASP A 50 9.61 11.84 10.04
C ASP A 50 8.76 13.04 9.60
N MET A 51 8.99 14.20 10.21
CA MET A 51 8.18 15.39 9.97
C MET A 51 8.28 15.91 8.54
N GLU A 52 9.47 15.89 7.94
CA GLU A 52 9.69 16.37 6.57
C GLU A 52 8.95 15.49 5.56
N THR A 53 9.12 14.18 5.69
CA THR A 53 8.43 13.18 4.88
C THR A 53 6.91 13.26 5.05
N PHE A 54 6.45 13.48 6.28
CA PHE A 54 5.02 13.62 6.57
C PHE A 54 4.40 14.82 5.87
N LEU A 55 5.04 15.99 5.92
CA LEU A 55 4.55 17.19 5.27
C LEU A 55 4.57 17.05 3.74
N ALA A 56 5.66 16.53 3.18
CA ALA A 56 5.74 16.25 1.74
C ALA A 56 4.64 15.30 1.27
N LEU A 57 4.28 14.30 2.08
CA LEU A 57 3.15 13.42 1.80
C LEU A 57 1.80 14.12 1.94
N CYS A 58 1.62 15.02 2.91
CA CYS A 58 0.38 15.78 3.04
C CYS A 58 0.14 16.66 1.80
N ASP A 59 1.18 17.34 1.34
CA ASP A 59 1.14 18.17 0.14
C ASP A 59 0.86 17.31 -1.10
N TRP A 60 1.58 16.20 -1.27
CA TRP A 60 1.34 15.28 -2.38
C TRP A 60 -0.04 14.62 -2.31
N LEU A 61 -0.59 14.36 -1.13
CA LEU A 61 -1.92 13.78 -0.96
C LEU A 61 -3.05 14.80 -1.06
N GLU A 62 -2.73 16.10 -0.98
CA GLU A 62 -3.69 17.21 -0.87
C GLU A 62 -4.63 17.06 0.34
N VAL A 63 -4.09 16.57 1.46
CA VAL A 63 -4.84 16.34 2.70
C VAL A 63 -4.28 17.22 3.82
N PRO A 64 -5.12 18.01 4.52
CA PRO A 64 -4.67 18.80 5.66
C PRO A 64 -4.06 17.90 6.76
N PRO A 65 -2.89 18.24 7.33
CA PRO A 65 -2.24 17.42 8.35
C PRO A 65 -3.14 17.08 9.54
N GLY A 66 -4.00 18.02 9.96
CA GLY A 66 -4.91 17.84 11.08
C GLY A 66 -5.89 16.67 10.92
N GLU A 67 -6.27 16.32 9.69
CA GLU A 67 -7.20 15.20 9.43
C GLU A 67 -6.55 13.82 9.61
N LEU A 68 -5.23 13.77 9.70
CA LEU A 68 -4.48 12.54 9.90
C LEU A 68 -4.21 12.25 11.37
N PHE A 69 -4.52 13.18 12.26
CA PHE A 69 -4.44 12.96 13.71
C PHE A 69 -5.76 12.42 14.25
N LYS A 70 -5.67 11.55 15.25
CA LYS A 70 -6.80 11.07 16.03
C LYS A 70 -6.59 11.39 17.50
N GLU A 71 -7.68 11.70 18.19
CA GLU A 71 -7.70 11.77 19.63
C GLU A 71 -7.43 10.39 20.21
N ILE A 72 -6.59 10.35 21.24
CA ILE A 72 -6.31 9.15 22.01
C ILE A 72 -6.64 9.45 23.47
N MET A 73 -7.45 8.59 24.06
CA MET A 73 -7.72 8.63 25.51
C MET A 73 -6.43 8.34 26.27
N GLU A 74 -6.16 9.08 27.35
CA GLU A 74 -4.92 8.91 28.14
C GLU A 74 -4.72 7.49 28.66
N ASP A 75 -5.80 6.80 28.99
CA ASP A 75 -5.74 5.44 29.53
C ASP A 75 -5.34 4.43 28.45
N GLU A 76 -5.67 4.70 27.18
CA GLU A 76 -5.20 3.90 26.05
C GLU A 76 -3.68 4.06 25.85
N ILE A 77 -3.16 5.28 26.00
CA ILE A 77 -1.72 5.57 25.91
C ILE A 77 -0.96 4.85 27.03
N LYS A 78 -1.47 4.93 28.27
CA LYS A 78 -0.89 4.23 29.43
C LYS A 78 -0.93 2.72 29.21
N TYR A 79 -2.05 2.18 28.73
CA TYR A 79 -2.19 0.75 28.45
C TYR A 79 -1.18 0.29 27.39
N ARG A 80 -1.08 0.99 26.26
CA ARG A 80 -0.12 0.69 25.17
C ARG A 80 1.34 0.69 25.65
N ALA A 81 1.68 1.49 26.66
CA ALA A 81 3.02 1.53 27.25
C ALA A 81 3.34 0.31 28.14
N THR A 82 2.33 -0.40 28.66
CA THR A 82 2.53 -1.60 29.49
C THR A 82 3.09 -2.78 28.69
N PRO A 83 3.75 -3.76 29.35
CA PRO A 83 4.20 -4.99 28.68
C PRO A 83 3.06 -5.75 27.99
N LYS A 84 1.89 -5.84 28.64
CA LYS A 84 0.69 -6.47 28.06
C LYS A 84 0.17 -5.69 26.85
N GLY A 85 0.13 -4.36 26.92
CA GLY A 85 -0.27 -3.51 25.79
C GLY A 85 0.70 -3.63 24.61
N LYS A 86 2.01 -3.66 24.86
CA LYS A 86 3.03 -3.91 23.81
C LYS A 86 2.85 -5.28 23.15
N GLN A 87 2.58 -6.33 23.94
CA GLN A 87 2.31 -7.67 23.43
C GLN A 87 1.04 -7.71 22.59
N TYR A 88 -0.03 -7.01 23.02
CA TYR A 88 -1.28 -6.88 22.29
C TYR A 88 -1.10 -6.16 20.93
N ILE A 89 -0.41 -5.02 20.90
CA ILE A 89 -0.09 -4.30 19.65
C ILE A 89 0.73 -5.19 18.72
N ARG A 90 1.72 -5.92 19.25
CA ARG A 90 2.54 -6.85 18.47
C ARG A 90 1.68 -7.97 17.86
N SER A 91 0.75 -8.54 18.62
CA SER A 91 -0.19 -9.54 18.08
C SER A 91 -1.10 -8.97 16.99
N MET A 92 -1.60 -7.73 17.14
CA MET A 92 -2.42 -7.09 16.11
C MET A 92 -1.63 -6.84 14.81
N GLN A 93 -0.37 -6.41 14.89
CA GLN A 93 0.49 -6.20 13.72
C GLN A 93 0.79 -7.52 13.00
N ILE A 94 1.02 -8.60 13.76
CA ILE A 94 1.20 -9.94 13.20
C ILE A 94 -0.07 -10.39 12.50
N GLU A 95 -1.25 -10.13 13.08
CA GLU A 95 -2.52 -10.51 12.48
C GLU A 95 -2.81 -9.72 11.20
N ASP A 96 -2.56 -8.40 11.16
CA ASP A 96 -2.66 -7.59 9.94
C ASP A 96 -1.68 -8.09 8.84
N ILE A 97 -0.45 -8.46 9.20
CA ILE A 97 0.50 -9.07 8.26
C ILE A 97 -0.03 -10.41 7.75
N LYS A 98 -0.55 -11.27 8.62
CA LYS A 98 -1.16 -12.54 8.21
C LYS A 98 -2.35 -12.31 7.31
N THR A 99 -3.23 -11.35 7.61
CA THR A 99 -4.39 -11.01 6.78
C THR A 99 -3.97 -10.50 5.40
N ARG A 100 -2.92 -9.68 5.32
CA ARG A 100 -2.35 -9.23 4.03
C ARG A 100 -1.72 -10.36 3.24
N LEU A 101 -1.02 -11.28 3.91
CA LEU A 101 -0.43 -12.47 3.29
C LEU A 101 -1.48 -13.54 2.94
N SER A 102 -2.61 -13.57 3.66
CA SER A 102 -3.74 -14.46 3.43
C SER A 102 -4.79 -13.87 2.50
N ASN A 103 -4.55 -12.70 1.92
CA ASN A 103 -5.40 -12.11 0.90
C ASN A 103 -4.83 -12.46 -0.48
N PRO A 104 -5.14 -13.64 -1.04
CA PRO A 104 -4.87 -13.88 -2.45
C PRO A 104 -5.81 -12.96 -3.20
N ILE A 105 -5.28 -12.12 -4.08
CA ILE A 105 -6.08 -11.43 -5.09
C ILE A 105 -7.08 -12.46 -5.61
N THR A 106 -8.36 -12.25 -5.33
CA THR A 106 -9.41 -13.24 -5.57
C THR A 106 -9.27 -13.67 -7.02
N ARG A 107 -9.31 -14.98 -7.28
CA ARG A 107 -9.18 -15.57 -8.63
C ARG A 107 -10.00 -14.78 -9.66
N GLU A 108 -11.17 -14.29 -9.26
CA GLU A 108 -12.06 -13.44 -10.03
C GLU A 108 -11.48 -12.04 -10.36
N GLN A 109 -10.87 -11.34 -9.40
CA GLN A 109 -10.19 -10.06 -9.64
C GLN A 109 -8.93 -10.25 -10.50
N ALA A 110 -8.14 -11.30 -10.24
CA ALA A 110 -6.99 -11.63 -11.08
C ALA A 110 -7.41 -11.96 -12.52
N LEU A 111 -8.55 -12.64 -12.72
CA LEU A 111 -9.11 -12.91 -14.04
C LEU A 111 -9.64 -11.64 -14.73
N LEU A 112 -10.24 -10.71 -13.98
CA LEU A 112 -10.70 -9.42 -14.51
C LEU A 112 -9.52 -8.55 -14.96
N ASP A 113 -8.50 -8.40 -14.12
CA ASP A 113 -7.30 -7.61 -14.40
C ASP A 113 -6.52 -8.21 -15.59
N THR A 114 -6.38 -9.55 -15.64
CA THR A 114 -5.77 -10.24 -16.78
C THR A 114 -6.60 -10.07 -18.05
N GLY A 115 -7.94 -10.14 -17.94
CA GLY A 115 -8.85 -9.96 -19.07
C GLY A 115 -8.83 -8.53 -19.63
N GLU A 116 -8.65 -7.52 -18.79
CA GLU A 116 -8.52 -6.13 -19.19
C GLU A 116 -7.18 -5.89 -19.91
N TRP A 117 -6.08 -6.38 -19.34
CA TRP A 117 -4.76 -6.29 -19.96
C TRP A 117 -4.68 -6.99 -21.32
N VAL A 118 -5.32 -8.16 -21.47
CA VAL A 118 -5.40 -8.89 -22.75
C VAL A 118 -6.16 -8.07 -23.81
N LYS A 119 -7.23 -7.37 -23.42
CA LYS A 119 -7.98 -6.51 -24.35
C LYS A 119 -7.16 -5.31 -24.82
N GLU A 120 -6.48 -4.61 -23.91
CA GLU A 120 -5.64 -3.47 -24.24
C GLU A 120 -4.49 -3.87 -25.17
N THR A 121 -3.84 -4.99 -24.87
CA THR A 121 -2.77 -5.54 -25.70
C THR A 121 -3.27 -5.93 -27.09
N ALA A 122 -4.45 -6.56 -27.18
CA ALA A 122 -5.08 -6.91 -28.45
C ALA A 122 -5.36 -5.66 -29.32
N LEU A 123 -5.88 -4.59 -28.70
CA LEU A 123 -6.11 -3.30 -29.35
C LEU A 123 -4.82 -2.64 -29.83
N TYR A 124 -3.79 -2.61 -28.98
CA TYR A 124 -2.51 -1.97 -29.29
C TYR A 124 -1.78 -2.66 -30.45
N PHE A 125 -1.79 -4.00 -30.49
CA PHE A 125 -1.12 -4.78 -31.54
C PHE A 125 -2.02 -5.14 -32.73
N GLY A 126 -3.29 -4.68 -32.75
CA GLY A 126 -4.26 -5.03 -33.79
C GLY A 126 -4.54 -6.54 -33.87
N ALA A 127 -4.36 -7.26 -32.77
CA ALA A 127 -4.48 -8.71 -32.69
C ALA A 127 -5.87 -9.12 -32.18
N SER A 128 -6.32 -10.32 -32.53
CA SER A 128 -7.55 -10.86 -31.94
C SER A 128 -7.36 -11.12 -30.44
N PRO A 129 -8.40 -10.99 -29.60
CA PRO A 129 -8.32 -11.29 -28.17
C PRO A 129 -7.77 -12.70 -27.86
N THR A 130 -8.09 -13.68 -28.71
CA THR A 130 -7.57 -15.05 -28.61
C THR A 130 -6.07 -15.12 -28.86
N THR A 131 -5.54 -14.30 -29.76
CA THR A 131 -4.10 -14.21 -30.04
C THR A 131 -3.38 -13.56 -28.87
N ALA A 132 -3.93 -12.47 -28.32
CA ALA A 132 -3.37 -11.79 -27.16
C ALA A 132 -3.34 -12.71 -25.93
N TYR A 133 -4.38 -13.51 -25.71
CA TYR A 133 -4.42 -14.50 -24.62
C TYR A 133 -3.32 -15.57 -24.74
N LYS A 134 -3.08 -16.09 -25.95
CA LYS A 134 -2.01 -17.08 -26.19
C LYS A 134 -0.63 -16.50 -25.91
N ILE A 135 -0.37 -15.27 -26.34
CA ILE A 135 0.90 -14.57 -26.08
C ILE A 135 1.10 -14.36 -24.58
N ALA A 136 0.04 -13.94 -23.86
CA ALA A 136 0.06 -13.77 -22.42
C ALA A 136 0.39 -15.08 -21.68
N ALA A 137 -0.27 -16.18 -22.06
CA ALA A 137 -0.05 -17.49 -21.46
C ALA A 137 1.40 -17.97 -21.65
N THR A 138 1.96 -17.82 -22.86
CA THR A 138 3.36 -18.18 -23.12
C THR A 138 4.36 -17.30 -22.36
N PHE A 139 4.06 -16.02 -22.15
CA PHE A 139 4.89 -15.11 -21.36
C PHE A 139 4.92 -15.51 -19.88
N VAL A 140 3.76 -15.84 -19.30
CA VAL A 140 3.65 -16.32 -17.91
C VAL A 140 4.42 -17.64 -17.72
N GLU A 141 4.25 -18.60 -18.62
CA GLU A 141 5.00 -19.87 -18.59
C GLU A 141 6.53 -19.66 -18.73
N GLY A 142 6.95 -18.62 -19.46
CA GLY A 142 8.36 -18.22 -19.56
C GLY A 142 8.89 -17.66 -18.24
N LEU A 143 8.13 -16.76 -17.61
CA LEU A 143 8.50 -16.18 -16.31
C LEU A 143 8.59 -17.24 -15.21
N GLU A 144 7.68 -18.22 -15.16
CA GLU A 144 7.73 -19.27 -14.13
C GLU A 144 8.98 -20.15 -14.23
N LYS A 145 9.51 -20.36 -15.44
CA LYS A 145 10.74 -21.14 -15.67
C LYS A 145 12.01 -20.39 -15.29
N ASP A 146 11.99 -19.06 -15.31
CA ASP A 146 13.15 -18.22 -14.95
C ASP A 146 13.31 -18.08 -13.41
N PHE A 147 12.31 -18.49 -12.63
CA PHE A 147 12.29 -18.38 -11.16
C PHE A 147 12.42 -19.74 -10.41
N THR A 148 12.69 -20.84 -11.12
CA THR A 148 13.01 -22.18 -10.56
C THR A 148 14.43 -22.60 -10.90
#